data_AF-A0A7W5DGB0-F1
#
_entry.id   AF-A0A7W5DGB0-F1
#
_cell.length_a   1.000
_cell.length_b   1.000
_cell.length_c   1.000
_cell.angle_alpha   90.00
_cell.angle_beta   90.00
_cell.angle_gamma   90.00
#
_symmetry.space_group_name_H-M   'P 1'
#
loop_
_entity.id
_entity.type
_entity.pdbx_description
1 polymer ?
#
loop_
_entity_poly.entity_id
_entity_poly.type
_entity_poly.pdbx_seq_one_letter_code
_entity_poly.pdbx_strand_id
1 'polypeptide(L)' 'MTSTIKVMTLHASNGLEFPVVAVMGARQPEVGSETGAADDEAREEMRLFYVGATRATSRLIVANAPCQ' A
#
# COMPACT_ATOMS: atom_id res chain seq x y z
N MET A 1 13.48 25.92 -2.62
CA MET A 1 13.16 24.49 -2.84
C MET A 1 12.58 23.95 -1.55
N THR A 2 11.26 23.93 -1.41
CA THR A 2 10.61 23.45 -0.18
C THR A 2 10.53 21.93 -0.22
N SER A 3 11.31 21.26 0.61
CA SER A 3 11.19 19.82 0.85
C SER A 3 9.89 19.54 1.59
N THR A 4 8.82 19.30 0.85
CA THR A 4 7.50 18.99 1.39
C THR A 4 7.24 17.50 1.29
N ILE A 5 6.87 16.87 2.42
CA ILE A 5 6.43 15.48 2.46
C ILE A 5 4.98 15.42 1.97
N LYS A 6 4.69 14.57 0.99
CA LYS A 6 3.32 14.33 0.52
C LYS A 6 2.75 13.10 1.21
N VAL A 7 1.66 13.29 1.96
CA VAL A 7 0.88 12.21 2.57
C VAL A 7 -0.40 12.06 1.78
N MET A 8 -0.69 10.85 1.31
CA MET A 8 -1.87 10.54 0.52
C MET A 8 -2.24 9.06 0.68
N THR A 9 -3.45 8.70 0.24
CA THR A 9 -3.87 7.30 0.19
C THR A 9 -3.25 6.58 -1.01
N LEU A 10 -3.18 5.24 -0.95
CA LEU A 10 -2.70 4.41 -2.07
C LEU A 10 -3.48 4.68 -3.37
N HIS A 11 -4.80 4.86 -3.28
CA HIS A 11 -5.64 5.24 -4.40
C HIS A 11 -5.25 6.57 -5.05
N ALA A 12 -4.95 7.59 -4.23
CA ALA A 12 -4.54 8.91 -4.72
C ALA A 12 -3.11 8.94 -5.28
N SER A 13 -2.30 7.90 -5.01
CA SER A 13 -0.93 7.80 -5.54
C SER A 13 -0.86 7.39 -7.01
N ASN A 14 -2.00 7.09 -7.65
CA ASN A 14 -2.02 6.64 -9.04
C ASN A 14 -1.45 7.71 -9.99
N GLY A 15 -0.42 7.34 -10.75
CA GLY A 15 0.26 8.23 -11.69
C GLY A 15 1.29 9.17 -11.07
N LEU A 16 1.56 9.05 -9.77
CA LEU A 16 2.64 9.77 -9.10
C LEU A 16 3.80 8.83 -8.81
N GLU A 17 5.02 9.29 -9.09
CA GLU A 17 6.25 8.56 -8.81
C GLU A 17 7.10 9.34 -7.81
N PHE A 18 7.67 8.63 -6.84
CA PHE A 18 8.49 9.22 -5.80
C PHE A 18 9.79 8.42 -5.61
N PRO A 19 10.92 9.09 -5.33
CA PRO A 19 12.18 8.39 -5.08
C PRO A 19 12.08 7.50 -3.84
N VAL A 20 11.33 7.92 -2.82
CA VAL A 20 11.10 7.18 -1.58
C VAL A 20 9.61 7.14 -1.28
N VAL A 21 9.07 5.95 -1.07
CA VAL A 21 7.68 5.73 -0.65
C VAL A 21 7.69 4.96 0.67
N ALA A 22 6.88 5.40 1.63
CA ALA A 22 6.64 4.69 2.87
C ALA A 22 5.18 4.25 2.94
N VAL A 23 4.95 2.95 2.96
CA VAL A 23 3.63 2.33 3.16
C VAL A 23 3.53 1.93 4.63
N MET A 24 2.58 2.54 5.34
CA MET A 24 2.31 2.28 6.76
C MET A 24 1.04 1.46 6.88
N GLY A 25 0.98 0.55 7.86
CA GLY A 25 -0.23 -0.23 8.15
C GLY A 25 -0.50 -1.36 7.15
N ALA A 26 0.54 -1.87 6.48
CA ALA A 26 0.40 -3.01 5.60
C ALA A 26 0.05 -4.26 6.40
N ARG A 27 -1.22 -4.67 6.35
CA ARG A 27 -1.72 -5.90 6.97
C ARG A 27 -1.67 -7.04 5.96
N GLN A 28 -1.36 -8.24 6.45
CA GLN A 28 -1.50 -9.44 5.62
C GLN A 28 -2.99 -9.69 5.39
N PRO A 29 -3.43 -9.85 4.13
CA PRO A 29 -4.83 -10.12 3.84
C PRO A 29 -5.24 -11.44 4.50
N GLU A 30 -6.41 -11.44 5.13
CA GLU A 30 -6.99 -12.62 5.78
C GLU A 30 -7.64 -13.50 4.70
N VAL A 31 -6.82 -14.35 4.07
CA VAL A 31 -7.27 -15.29 3.03
C VAL A 31 -7.80 -16.56 3.71
N GLY A 32 -9.03 -16.97 3.40
CA GLY A 32 -9.62 -18.21 3.94
C GLY A 32 -11.04 -18.15 4.49
N SER A 33 -11.78 -17.06 4.24
CA SER A 33 -13.22 -17.04 4.55
C SER A 33 -13.98 -17.82 3.48
N GLU A 34 -14.92 -18.70 3.88
CA GLU A 34 -15.72 -19.56 2.99
C GLU A 34 -16.64 -18.80 2.01
N THR A 35 -16.60 -17.46 2.08
CA THR A 35 -17.36 -16.54 1.22
C THR A 35 -16.41 -15.85 0.26
N GLY A 36 -16.49 -16.16 -1.04
CA GLY A 36 -15.58 -15.62 -2.07
C GLY A 36 -15.49 -14.09 -2.16
N ALA A 37 -16.40 -13.35 -1.53
CA ALA A 37 -16.34 -11.88 -1.42
C ALA A 37 -15.12 -11.38 -0.63
N ALA A 38 -14.71 -12.10 0.43
CA ALA A 38 -13.53 -11.72 1.22
C ALA A 38 -12.22 -11.91 0.44
N ASP A 39 -12.17 -12.93 -0.43
CA ASP A 39 -11.02 -13.18 -1.30
C ASP A 39 -10.87 -12.10 -2.38
N ASP A 40 -11.98 -11.57 -2.91
CA ASP A 40 -11.94 -10.50 -3.90
C ASP A 40 -11.52 -9.16 -3.28
N GLU A 41 -11.97 -8.87 -2.06
CA GLU A 41 -11.53 -7.69 -1.30
C GLU A 41 -10.04 -7.78 -0.93
N ALA A 42 -9.58 -8.96 -0.50
CA ALA A 42 -8.17 -9.24 -0.27
C ALA A 42 -7.32 -9.06 -1.55
N ARG A 43 -7.81 -9.51 -2.71
CA ARG A 43 -7.12 -9.30 -3.99
C ARG A 43 -7.04 -7.83 -4.38
N GLU A 44 -8.07 -7.05 -4.10
CA GLU A 44 -8.05 -5.62 -4.39
C GLU A 44 -7.06 -4.88 -3.49
N GLU A 45 -7.03 -5.18 -2.19
CA GLU A 45 -6.02 -4.65 -1.26
C GLU A 45 -4.59 -5.02 -1.70
N MET A 46 -4.36 -6.26 -2.15
CA MET A 46 -3.08 -6.67 -2.73
C MET A 46 -2.71 -5.88 -4.00
N ARG A 47 -3.69 -5.65 -4.90
CA ARG A 47 -3.47 -4.84 -6.12
C ARG A 47 -3.10 -3.41 -5.77
N LEU A 48 -3.79 -2.80 -4.82
CA LEU A 48 -3.51 -1.45 -4.36
C LEU A 48 -2.12 -1.36 -3.76
N PHE A 49 -1.73 -2.31 -2.90
CA PHE A 49 -0.39 -2.38 -2.35
C PHE A 49 0.67 -2.51 -3.45
N TYR A 50 0.46 -3.38 -4.44
CA TYR A 50 1.37 -3.54 -5.57
C TYR A 50 1.51 -2.25 -6.39
N VAL A 51 0.40 -1.59 -6.69
CA VAL A 51 0.40 -0.31 -7.42
C VAL A 51 1.13 0.77 -6.62
N GLY A 52 0.97 0.82 -5.30
CA GLY A 52 1.70 1.74 -4.42
C GLY A 52 3.20 1.43 -4.32
N ALA A 53 3.55 0.15 -4.18
CA ALA A 53 4.93 -0.32 -4.08
C ALA A 53 5.74 0.01 -5.34
N THR A 54 5.12 -0.14 -6.52
CA THR A 54 5.72 0.18 -7.81
C THR A 54 5.86 1.68 -8.08
N ARG A 55 5.32 2.57 -7.23
CA ARG A 55 5.56 4.03 -7.32
C ARG A 55 6.92 4.45 -6.74
N ALA A 56 7.58 3.56 -6.01
CA ALA A 56 8.89 3.81 -5.44
C ALA A 56 9.98 3.53 -6.48
N THR A 57 10.74 4.55 -6.87
CA THR A 57 11.83 4.38 -7.84
C THR A 57 13.15 3.92 -7.18
N SER A 58 13.42 4.35 -5.94
CA SER A 58 14.70 4.04 -5.26
C SER A 58 14.52 3.23 -3.99
N ARG A 59 13.59 3.62 -3.10
CA ARG A 59 13.36 2.90 -1.84
C ARG A 59 11.88 2.82 -1.49
N LEU A 60 11.46 1.61 -1.14
CA LEU A 60 10.16 1.34 -0.54
C LEU A 60 10.37 0.95 0.93
N ILE A 61 9.70 1.65 1.83
CA ILE A 61 9.66 1.34 3.25
C ILE A 61 8.28 0.78 3.54
N VAL A 62 8.20 -0.43 4.08
CA VAL A 62 6.93 -1.04 4.51
C VAL A 62 7.00 -1.20 6.01
N ALA A 63 6.09 -0.54 6.72
CA ALA A 63 5.95 -0.68 8.15
C ALA A 63 4.58 -1.29 8.46
N ASN A 64 4.61 -2.39 9.20
CA ASN A 64 3.42 -2.95 9.81
C ASN A 64 3.32 -2.43 11.25
N ALA A 65 2.11 -2.09 11.69
CA ALA A 65 1.88 -1.90 13.11
C ALA A 65 1.76 -3.31 13.74
N PRO A 66 2.51 -3.64 14.81
CA PRO A 66 2.24 -4.87 15.54
C PRO A 66 0.78 -4.82 16.00
N CYS A 67 0.01 -5.84 15.62
CA CYS A 67 -1.33 -6.05 16.15
C CYS A 67 -1.21 -6.10 17.69
N GLN A 68 -1.81 -5.13 18.38
CA GLN A 68 -2.23 -5.33 19.78
C GLN A 68 -3.56 -6.08 19.80
#